data_AF-E7G2P4-F1
#
_entry.id   AF-E7G2P4-F1
#
_cell.length_a   1.000
_cell.length_b   1.000
_cell.length_c   1.000
_cell.angle_alpha   90.00
_cell.angle_beta   90.00
_cell.angle_gamma   90.00
#
_symmetry.space_group_name_H-M   'P 1'
#
loop_
_entity.id
_entity.type
_entity.pdbx_description
1 polymer ?
#
loop_
_entity_poly.entity_id
_entity_poly.type
_entity_poly.pdbx_seq_one_letter_code
_entity_poly.pdbx_strand_id
1 'polypeptide(L)'
;MFSLGLIINHLVLQWAEVFIFLYKEVVMRGFCCVLALCAGFAGASEVGSNVIRLIDKQIHKKVNVLEVKPLKANKDFQIVVVEDPDTQYHIPLLVNKSSDLVIGITNIFFSTSNKDTELVQSIYHQTQSHNFKQQNSESLNAMFDAVPKDYVINLSSSNKGVHKDLYIISDPMCPHCRNELGHIQERLKEANVHMVLVGFLGSESNLKAAVILKEIKRARNTQGKIDILNKVYASAFHSPTDVSDKEVQEVQQVTKSILATKLVKGVPFLYEYRGTPKVQGAKATD
;
A
#
# COMPACT_ATOMS: atom_id res chain seq x y z
N MET A 1 -4.43 70.44 -41.32
CA MET A 1 -5.32 69.38 -40.80
C MET A 1 -4.93 68.09 -41.51
N PHE A 2 -4.11 67.26 -40.86
CA PHE A 2 -3.50 66.06 -41.44
C PHE A 2 -4.35 64.80 -41.18
N SER A 3 -4.33 63.91 -42.16
CA SER A 3 -5.16 62.71 -42.32
C SER A 3 -4.97 61.66 -41.21
N LEU A 4 -6.08 61.23 -40.60
CA LEU A 4 -6.17 60.19 -39.57
C LEU A 4 -6.31 58.76 -40.13
N GLY A 5 -6.12 58.55 -41.44
CA GLY A 5 -6.46 57.29 -42.13
C GLY A 5 -5.37 56.23 -42.24
N LEU A 6 -4.10 56.52 -41.90
CA LEU A 6 -2.98 55.62 -42.23
C LEU A 6 -2.45 54.74 -41.09
N ILE A 7 -2.89 54.93 -39.84
CA ILE A 7 -2.27 54.25 -38.69
C ILE A 7 -2.97 52.93 -38.32
N ILE A 8 -4.23 52.72 -38.71
CA ILE A 8 -4.99 51.53 -38.30
C ILE A 8 -4.65 50.31 -39.17
N ASN A 9 -4.29 50.50 -40.45
CA ASN A 9 -4.07 49.36 -41.36
C ASN A 9 -2.72 48.65 -41.18
N HIS A 10 -1.70 49.35 -40.64
CA HIS A 10 -0.38 48.75 -40.42
C HIS A 10 -0.31 47.90 -39.13
N LEU A 11 -1.16 48.20 -38.14
CA LEU A 11 -1.22 47.43 -36.90
C LEU A 11 -2.00 46.13 -37.03
N VAL A 12 -2.93 45.97 -37.98
CA VAL A 12 -3.69 44.71 -38.09
C VAL A 12 -2.89 43.61 -38.81
N LEU A 13 -2.06 43.98 -39.80
CA LEU A 13 -1.24 43.05 -40.56
C LEU A 13 -0.04 42.49 -39.76
N GLN A 14 0.51 43.27 -38.84
CA GLN A 14 1.68 42.84 -38.05
C GLN A 14 1.33 41.83 -36.95
N TRP A 15 0.07 41.75 -36.52
CA TRP A 15 -0.39 40.77 -35.52
C TRP A 15 -0.81 39.44 -36.14
N ALA A 16 -1.25 39.42 -37.41
CA ALA A 16 -1.62 38.19 -38.12
C ALA A 16 -0.39 37.31 -38.43
N GLU A 17 0.75 37.90 -38.78
CA GLU A 17 1.98 37.13 -39.04
C GLU A 17 2.60 36.55 -37.75
N VAL A 18 2.54 37.30 -36.64
CA VAL A 18 3.00 36.82 -35.33
C VAL A 18 2.15 35.64 -34.83
N PHE A 19 0.84 35.66 -35.08
CA PHE A 19 -0.05 34.56 -34.69
C PHE A 19 0.17 33.29 -35.51
N ILE A 20 0.44 33.41 -36.82
CA ILE A 20 0.75 32.26 -37.69
C ILE A 20 2.12 31.65 -37.35
N PHE A 21 3.10 32.48 -36.96
CA PHE A 21 4.43 32.02 -36.56
C PHE A 21 4.39 31.30 -35.19
N LEU A 22 3.63 31.82 -34.22
CA LEU A 22 3.40 31.16 -32.92
C LEU A 22 2.60 29.85 -33.04
N TYR A 23 1.64 29.77 -33.95
CA TYR A 23 0.86 28.53 -34.16
C TYR A 23 1.69 27.41 -34.80
N LYS A 24 2.62 27.74 -35.72
CA LYS A 24 3.52 26.76 -36.34
C LYS A 24 4.60 26.22 -35.39
N GLU A 25 5.14 27.05 -34.49
CA GLU A 25 6.12 26.57 -33.49
C GLU A 25 5.49 25.71 -32.38
N VAL A 26 4.27 26.04 -31.94
CA VAL A 26 3.57 25.26 -30.89
C VAL A 26 3.15 23.88 -31.40
N VAL A 27 2.73 23.77 -32.66
CA VAL A 27 2.32 22.48 -33.26
C VAL A 27 3.54 21.57 -33.54
N MET A 28 4.71 22.13 -33.88
CA MET A 28 5.93 21.34 -34.14
C MET A 28 6.64 20.90 -32.85
N ARG A 29 6.55 21.68 -31.75
CA ARG A 29 7.07 21.28 -30.42
C ARG A 29 6.16 20.32 -29.66
N GLY A 30 4.87 20.30 -29.97
CA GLY A 30 3.91 19.34 -29.38
C GLY A 30 4.10 17.89 -29.85
N PHE A 31 4.69 17.68 -31.03
CA PHE A 31 4.83 16.33 -31.60
C PHE A 31 6.11 15.59 -31.13
N CYS A 32 7.16 16.30 -30.71
CA CYS A 32 8.39 15.65 -30.24
C CYS A 32 8.37 15.23 -28.77
N CYS A 33 7.50 15.82 -27.93
CA CYS A 33 7.40 15.44 -26.51
C CYS A 33 6.47 14.24 -26.24
N VAL A 34 5.64 13.84 -27.21
CA VAL A 34 4.73 12.67 -27.06
C VAL A 34 5.46 11.34 -27.36
N LEU A 35 6.53 11.35 -28.14
CA LEU A 35 7.26 10.12 -28.48
C LEU A 35 8.29 9.68 -27.41
N ALA A 36 8.71 10.57 -26.51
CA ALA A 36 9.66 10.23 -25.45
C ALA A 36 9.02 9.59 -24.20
N LEU A 37 7.70 9.74 -24.01
CA LEU A 37 6.97 9.14 -22.88
C LEU A 37 6.39 7.75 -23.20
N CYS A 38 6.20 7.39 -24.46
CA CYS A 38 5.73 6.06 -24.86
C CYS A 38 6.83 4.98 -24.81
N ALA A 39 8.10 5.35 -24.90
CA ALA A 39 9.22 4.40 -24.85
C ALA A 39 9.40 3.75 -23.46
N GLY A 40 8.93 4.40 -22.38
CA GLY A 40 8.98 3.85 -21.02
C GLY A 40 7.92 2.78 -20.74
N PHE A 41 6.74 2.87 -21.39
CA PHE A 41 5.64 1.93 -21.16
C PHE A 41 5.71 0.69 -22.07
N ALA A 42 6.22 0.82 -23.29
CA ALA A 42 6.35 -0.33 -24.21
C ALA A 42 7.30 -1.40 -23.65
N GLY A 43 8.47 -0.99 -23.14
CA GLY A 43 9.48 -1.91 -22.61
C GLY A 43 9.06 -2.66 -21.33
N ALA A 44 8.29 -2.02 -20.45
CA ALA A 44 7.81 -2.66 -19.22
C ALA A 44 6.80 -3.79 -19.52
N SER A 45 5.96 -3.63 -20.54
CA SER A 45 4.98 -4.65 -20.95
C SER A 45 5.63 -5.87 -21.63
N GLU A 46 6.66 -5.63 -22.45
CA GLU A 46 7.36 -6.68 -23.19
C GLU A 46 8.18 -7.58 -22.25
N VAL A 47 8.94 -6.97 -21.33
CA VAL A 47 9.75 -7.70 -20.33
C VAL A 47 8.85 -8.59 -19.48
N GLY A 48 7.75 -8.06 -18.95
CA GLY A 48 6.82 -8.84 -18.13
C GLY A 48 6.33 -10.08 -18.86
N SER A 49 5.92 -9.94 -20.14
CA SER A 49 5.44 -11.06 -20.94
C SER A 49 6.52 -12.13 -21.21
N ASN A 50 7.77 -11.71 -21.42
CA ASN A 50 8.88 -12.62 -21.67
C ASN A 50 9.32 -13.37 -20.41
N VAL A 51 9.29 -12.71 -19.25
CA VAL A 51 9.53 -13.35 -17.94
C VAL A 51 8.51 -14.45 -17.67
N ILE A 52 7.22 -14.17 -17.88
CA ILE A 52 6.15 -15.18 -17.72
C ILE A 52 6.44 -16.40 -18.59
N ARG A 53 6.79 -16.18 -19.87
CA ARG A 53 7.07 -17.25 -20.83
C ARG A 53 8.30 -18.08 -20.43
N LEU A 54 9.36 -17.44 -19.96
CA LEU A 54 10.56 -18.14 -19.52
C LEU A 54 10.27 -19.02 -18.30
N ILE A 55 9.58 -18.48 -17.29
CA ILE A 55 9.22 -19.23 -16.08
C ILE A 55 8.29 -20.41 -16.42
N ASP A 56 7.26 -20.18 -17.24
CA ASP A 56 6.33 -21.25 -17.67
C ASP A 56 7.07 -22.35 -18.46
N LYS A 57 8.02 -21.98 -19.32
CA LYS A 57 8.82 -22.97 -20.07
C LYS A 57 9.71 -23.82 -19.16
N GLN A 58 10.26 -23.26 -18.09
CA GLN A 58 11.22 -23.96 -17.22
C GLN A 58 10.54 -24.77 -16.12
N ILE A 59 9.46 -24.27 -15.54
CA ILE A 59 8.81 -24.88 -14.36
C ILE A 59 7.30 -25.07 -14.51
N HIS A 60 6.75 -24.89 -15.72
CA HIS A 60 5.32 -25.07 -16.03
C HIS A 60 4.38 -24.27 -15.12
N LYS A 61 4.82 -23.08 -14.73
CA LYS A 61 4.10 -22.17 -13.83
C LYS A 61 3.86 -20.82 -14.49
N LYS A 62 2.59 -20.46 -14.65
CA LYS A 62 2.15 -19.15 -15.16
C LYS A 62 2.02 -18.14 -14.03
N VAL A 63 3.09 -17.41 -13.80
CA VAL A 63 3.11 -16.33 -12.79
C VAL A 63 2.41 -15.08 -13.31
N ASN A 64 1.95 -14.23 -12.38
CA ASN A 64 1.43 -12.89 -12.71
C ASN A 64 2.51 -11.84 -12.46
N VAL A 65 2.75 -10.93 -13.40
CA VAL A 65 3.66 -9.80 -13.17
C VAL A 65 2.91 -8.69 -12.43
N LEU A 66 3.39 -8.34 -11.25
CA LEU A 66 2.82 -7.28 -10.41
C LEU A 66 3.46 -5.93 -10.69
N GLU A 67 4.78 -5.93 -10.89
CA GLU A 67 5.55 -4.70 -11.00
C GLU A 67 6.81 -4.90 -11.86
N VAL A 68 7.17 -3.87 -12.63
CA VAL A 68 8.44 -3.78 -13.35
C VAL A 68 9.07 -2.41 -13.03
N LYS A 69 10.30 -2.40 -12.52
CA LYS A 69 11.04 -1.18 -12.16
C LYS A 69 12.44 -1.16 -12.75
N PRO A 70 12.84 -0.07 -13.44
CA PRO A 70 14.20 0.07 -13.92
C PRO A 70 15.18 0.35 -12.78
N LEU A 71 16.44 -0.04 -12.97
CA LEU A 71 17.56 0.38 -12.12
C LEU A 71 18.24 1.61 -12.70
N LYS A 72 18.81 2.47 -11.84
CA LYS A 72 19.51 3.68 -12.28
C LYS A 72 20.96 3.41 -12.64
N ALA A 73 21.63 2.56 -11.87
CA ALA A 73 23.04 2.23 -12.07
C ALA A 73 23.27 1.29 -13.26
N ASN A 74 22.24 0.55 -13.69
CA ASN A 74 22.34 -0.41 -14.77
C ASN A 74 21.07 -0.41 -15.63
N LYS A 75 21.20 -0.16 -16.94
CA LYS A 75 20.08 -0.13 -17.89
C LYS A 75 19.79 -1.47 -18.55
N ASP A 76 20.69 -2.45 -18.37
CA ASP A 76 20.57 -3.80 -18.90
C ASP A 76 19.77 -4.71 -17.96
N PHE A 77 19.56 -4.29 -16.71
CA PHE A 77 18.76 -5.01 -15.73
C PHE A 77 17.61 -4.18 -15.18
N GLN A 78 16.55 -4.88 -14.80
CA GLN A 78 15.38 -4.33 -14.12
C GLN A 78 14.87 -5.30 -13.06
N ILE A 79 14.09 -4.76 -12.13
CA ILE A 79 13.41 -5.52 -11.10
C ILE A 79 12.02 -5.88 -11.61
N VAL A 80 11.66 -7.15 -11.51
CA VAL A 80 10.32 -7.66 -11.81
C VAL A 80 9.79 -8.37 -10.57
N VAL A 81 8.64 -7.95 -10.07
CA VAL A 81 7.95 -8.68 -8.98
C VAL A 81 6.86 -9.52 -9.61
N VAL A 82 6.89 -10.82 -9.35
CA VAL A 82 5.87 -11.76 -9.81
C VAL A 82 5.09 -12.37 -8.65
N GLU A 83 3.85 -12.76 -8.89
CA GLU A 83 3.03 -13.55 -7.99
C GLU A 83 3.00 -15.01 -8.47
N ASP A 84 3.33 -15.93 -7.55
CA ASP A 84 3.08 -17.36 -7.75
C ASP A 84 1.57 -17.64 -7.58
N PRO A 85 0.86 -18.17 -8.59
CA PRO A 85 -0.59 -18.37 -8.51
C PRO A 85 -1.01 -19.38 -7.45
N ASP A 86 -0.13 -20.32 -7.08
CA ASP A 86 -0.47 -21.40 -6.14
C ASP A 86 -0.34 -20.91 -4.69
N THR A 87 0.75 -20.22 -4.41
CA THR A 87 1.09 -19.76 -3.05
C THR A 87 0.65 -18.33 -2.78
N GLN A 88 0.39 -17.54 -3.83
CA GLN A 88 0.21 -16.09 -3.81
C GLN A 88 1.42 -15.34 -3.23
N TYR A 89 2.61 -15.96 -3.27
CA TYR A 89 3.84 -15.31 -2.86
C TYR A 89 4.31 -14.33 -3.91
N HIS A 90 4.78 -13.18 -3.45
CA HIS A 90 5.46 -12.19 -4.26
C HIS A 90 6.95 -12.51 -4.29
N ILE A 91 7.51 -12.64 -5.49
CA ILE A 91 8.91 -13.03 -5.71
C ILE A 91 9.59 -11.88 -6.48
N PRO A 92 10.53 -11.16 -5.85
CA PRO A 92 11.30 -10.15 -6.54
C PRO A 92 12.42 -10.80 -7.36
N LEU A 93 12.50 -10.43 -8.62
CA LEU A 93 13.42 -10.97 -9.61
C LEU A 93 14.26 -9.85 -10.23
N LEU A 94 15.54 -10.11 -10.46
CA LEU A 94 16.41 -9.31 -11.29
C LEU A 94 16.44 -9.94 -12.69
N VAL A 95 16.05 -9.16 -13.69
CA VAL A 95 15.85 -9.65 -15.06
C VAL A 95 16.66 -8.79 -16.01
N ASN A 96 17.41 -9.41 -16.91
CA ASN A 96 18.13 -8.68 -17.95
C ASN A 96 17.20 -8.21 -19.09
N LYS A 97 17.67 -7.30 -19.93
CA LYS A 97 16.87 -6.68 -20.98
C LYS A 97 16.33 -7.68 -22.01
N SER A 98 17.07 -8.74 -22.34
CA SER A 98 16.62 -9.81 -23.23
C SER A 98 15.64 -10.78 -22.58
N SER A 99 15.43 -10.70 -21.25
CA SER A 99 14.53 -11.58 -20.49
C SER A 99 14.86 -13.07 -20.60
N ASP A 100 16.13 -13.40 -20.87
CA ASP A 100 16.64 -14.78 -20.92
C ASP A 100 17.38 -15.18 -19.62
N LEU A 101 17.69 -14.21 -18.76
CA LEU A 101 18.28 -14.40 -17.44
C LEU A 101 17.38 -13.82 -16.36
N VAL A 102 17.01 -14.66 -15.40
CA VAL A 102 16.17 -14.31 -14.24
C VAL A 102 16.89 -14.79 -12.98
N ILE A 103 17.09 -13.87 -12.03
CA ILE A 103 17.78 -14.14 -10.77
C ILE A 103 16.86 -13.73 -9.61
N GLY A 104 16.66 -14.62 -8.63
CA GLY A 104 15.93 -14.28 -7.41
C GLY A 104 16.68 -13.25 -6.57
N ILE A 105 15.98 -12.19 -6.15
CA ILE A 105 16.56 -11.15 -5.28
C ILE A 105 16.46 -11.58 -3.82
N THR A 106 17.56 -11.39 -3.09
CA THR A 106 17.64 -11.59 -1.64
C THR A 106 17.81 -10.26 -0.91
N ASN A 107 18.02 -10.29 0.40
CA ASN A 107 18.41 -9.11 1.18
C ASN A 107 19.82 -8.58 0.85
N ILE A 108 20.61 -9.33 0.07
CA ILE A 108 21.96 -8.96 -0.32
C ILE A 108 21.92 -8.35 -1.72
N PHE A 109 21.92 -7.02 -1.79
CA PHE A 109 22.03 -6.25 -3.03
C PHE A 109 22.88 -5.00 -2.77
N PHE A 110 23.90 -4.79 -3.61
CA PHE A 110 24.78 -3.63 -3.53
C PHE A 110 24.85 -2.94 -4.88
N SER A 111 24.75 -1.61 -4.86
CA SER A 111 24.84 -0.77 -6.05
C SER A 111 25.60 0.50 -5.70
N THR A 112 26.25 1.09 -6.70
CA THR A 112 26.81 2.45 -6.60
C THR A 112 25.71 3.52 -6.51
N SER A 113 24.46 3.17 -6.85
CA SER A 113 23.28 4.00 -6.66
C SER A 113 22.57 3.65 -5.35
N ASN A 114 22.66 4.55 -4.37
CA ASN A 114 21.91 4.42 -3.11
C ASN A 114 20.40 4.30 -3.36
N LYS A 115 19.87 4.98 -4.39
CA LYS A 115 18.45 4.91 -4.76
C LYS A 115 18.04 3.52 -5.26
N ASP A 116 18.94 2.79 -5.91
CA ASP A 116 18.68 1.42 -6.33
C ASP A 116 18.73 0.46 -5.13
N THR A 117 19.69 0.67 -4.22
CA THR A 117 19.78 -0.09 -2.97
C THR A 117 18.51 0.09 -2.13
N GLU A 118 18.04 1.32 -1.94
CA GLU A 118 16.79 1.63 -1.23
C GLU A 118 15.56 1.01 -1.91
N LEU A 119 15.47 1.09 -3.24
CA LEU A 119 14.41 0.47 -4.02
C LEU A 119 14.35 -1.04 -3.80
N VAL A 120 15.48 -1.72 -3.97
CA VAL A 120 15.55 -3.19 -3.85
C VAL A 120 15.25 -3.64 -2.42
N GLN A 121 15.79 -2.94 -1.42
CA GLN A 121 15.48 -3.23 -0.01
C GLN A 121 13.98 -3.03 0.28
N SER A 122 13.38 -1.94 -0.23
CA SER A 122 11.95 -1.69 -0.05
C SER A 122 11.09 -2.80 -0.67
N ILE A 123 11.36 -3.17 -1.92
CA ILE A 123 10.67 -4.27 -2.61
C ILE A 123 10.86 -5.58 -1.82
N TYR A 124 12.08 -5.93 -1.45
CA TYR A 124 12.35 -7.14 -0.68
C TYR A 124 11.55 -7.16 0.63
N HIS A 125 11.58 -6.08 1.42
CA HIS A 125 10.82 -6.01 2.66
C HIS A 125 9.30 -6.11 2.45
N GLN A 126 8.76 -5.47 1.41
CA GLN A 126 7.34 -5.57 1.07
C GLN A 126 6.94 -7.00 0.70
N THR A 127 7.72 -7.66 -0.17
CA THR A 127 7.46 -9.06 -0.57
C THR A 127 7.58 -10.02 0.61
N GLN A 128 8.58 -9.87 1.48
CA GLN A 128 8.74 -10.70 2.68
C GLN A 128 7.59 -10.49 3.67
N SER A 129 7.13 -9.25 3.86
CA SER A 129 5.98 -8.96 4.71
C SER A 129 4.70 -9.60 4.17
N HIS A 130 4.47 -9.51 2.86
CA HIS A 130 3.34 -10.16 2.20
C HIS A 130 3.41 -11.69 2.33
N ASN A 131 4.55 -12.29 1.96
CA ASN A 131 4.74 -13.73 1.99
C ASN A 131 4.62 -14.29 3.41
N PHE A 132 5.12 -13.56 4.42
CA PHE A 132 4.93 -13.93 5.82
C PHE A 132 3.44 -14.00 6.19
N LYS A 133 2.65 -12.99 5.82
CA LYS A 133 1.20 -12.98 6.08
C LYS A 133 0.49 -14.10 5.35
N GLN A 134 0.93 -14.39 4.12
CA GLN A 134 0.35 -15.46 3.32
C GLN A 134 0.65 -16.84 3.93
N GLN A 135 1.92 -17.08 4.28
CA GLN A 135 2.36 -18.33 4.92
C GLN A 135 1.68 -18.58 6.27
N ASN A 136 1.39 -17.52 7.02
CA ASN A 136 0.84 -17.60 8.38
C ASN A 136 -0.64 -17.21 8.44
N SER A 137 -1.35 -17.22 7.31
CA SER A 137 -2.73 -16.72 7.21
C SER A 137 -3.70 -17.43 8.16
N GLU A 138 -3.63 -18.76 8.27
CA GLU A 138 -4.46 -19.52 9.21
C GLU A 138 -4.21 -19.12 10.68
N SER A 139 -2.94 -19.01 11.08
CA SER A 139 -2.56 -18.60 12.44
C SER A 139 -2.92 -17.14 12.72
N LEU A 140 -2.82 -16.26 11.72
CA LEU A 140 -3.23 -14.86 11.81
C LEU A 140 -4.75 -14.74 11.93
N ASN A 141 -5.52 -15.51 11.15
CA ASN A 141 -6.99 -15.56 11.27
C ASN A 141 -7.38 -16.03 12.67
N ALA A 142 -6.81 -17.14 13.15
CA ALA A 142 -7.09 -17.66 14.49
C ALA A 142 -6.74 -16.65 15.59
N MET A 143 -5.65 -15.90 15.43
CA MET A 143 -5.29 -14.81 16.35
C MET A 143 -6.36 -13.72 16.37
N PHE A 144 -6.84 -13.27 15.20
CA PHE A 144 -7.88 -12.23 15.13
C PHE A 144 -9.25 -12.73 15.60
N ASP A 145 -9.60 -13.99 15.32
CA ASP A 145 -10.86 -14.62 15.77
C ASP A 145 -10.90 -14.81 17.29
N ALA A 146 -9.74 -14.95 17.93
CA ALA A 146 -9.62 -15.05 19.38
C ALA A 146 -9.73 -13.69 20.11
N VAL A 147 -9.66 -12.56 19.39
CA VAL A 147 -9.89 -11.24 19.98
C VAL A 147 -11.37 -11.09 20.34
N PRO A 148 -11.73 -10.64 21.56
CA PRO A 148 -13.13 -10.44 21.94
C PRO A 148 -13.85 -9.52 20.94
N LYS A 149 -15.03 -9.93 20.47
CA LYS A 149 -15.75 -9.22 19.39
C LYS A 149 -16.13 -7.78 19.77
N ASP A 150 -16.41 -7.54 21.04
CA ASP A 150 -16.73 -6.22 21.60
C ASP A 150 -15.49 -5.33 21.82
N TYR A 151 -14.29 -5.91 21.72
CA TYR A 151 -13.02 -5.19 21.69
C TYR A 151 -12.69 -4.64 20.29
N VAL A 152 -13.08 -5.36 19.24
CA VAL A 152 -12.76 -4.99 17.85
C VAL A 152 -13.55 -3.76 17.42
N ILE A 153 -12.82 -2.72 17.00
CA ILE A 153 -13.42 -1.49 16.49
C ILE A 153 -13.72 -1.67 15.00
N ASN A 154 -15.00 -1.89 14.69
CA ASN A 154 -15.48 -2.07 13.33
C ASN A 154 -15.83 -0.74 12.67
N LEU A 155 -15.20 -0.46 11.53
CA LEU A 155 -15.40 0.69 10.66
C LEU A 155 -15.86 0.20 9.27
N SER A 156 -17.13 0.44 8.93
CA SER A 156 -17.70 -0.04 7.67
C SER A 156 -17.18 0.76 6.48
N SER A 157 -16.96 0.06 5.36
CA SER A 157 -16.57 0.68 4.09
C SER A 157 -17.51 1.82 3.69
N SER A 158 -16.95 2.85 3.06
CA SER A 158 -17.71 3.96 2.48
C SER A 158 -18.37 3.58 1.14
N ASN A 159 -17.91 2.50 0.51
CA ASN A 159 -18.42 2.01 -0.76
C ASN A 159 -19.34 0.79 -0.55
N LYS A 160 -20.50 0.80 -1.21
CA LYS A 160 -21.42 -0.35 -1.20
C LYS A 160 -20.82 -1.51 -1.99
N GLY A 161 -20.99 -2.74 -1.50
CA GLY A 161 -20.53 -3.97 -2.19
C GLY A 161 -19.07 -4.34 -1.94
N VAL A 162 -18.36 -3.60 -1.09
CA VAL A 162 -17.03 -3.99 -0.60
C VAL A 162 -17.18 -5.09 0.45
N HIS A 163 -16.57 -6.25 0.19
CA HIS A 163 -16.58 -7.42 1.06
C HIS A 163 -15.20 -7.77 1.63
N LYS A 164 -14.21 -6.91 1.40
CA LYS A 164 -12.85 -7.08 1.90
C LYS A 164 -12.77 -6.61 3.35
N ASP A 165 -12.16 -7.40 4.21
CA ASP A 165 -11.94 -7.09 5.62
C ASP A 165 -10.46 -6.86 5.89
N LEU A 166 -10.12 -5.65 6.35
CA LEU A 166 -8.76 -5.23 6.68
C LEU A 166 -8.63 -5.08 8.20
N TYR A 167 -7.84 -5.95 8.82
CA TYR A 167 -7.48 -5.83 10.22
C TYR A 167 -6.26 -4.92 10.39
N ILE A 168 -6.32 -4.04 11.38
CA ILE A 168 -5.22 -3.14 11.73
C ILE A 168 -4.96 -3.23 13.23
N ILE A 169 -3.82 -3.78 13.62
CA ILE A 169 -3.33 -3.69 15.01
C ILE A 169 -2.59 -2.38 15.16
N SER A 170 -3.02 -1.56 16.12
CA SER A 170 -2.60 -0.16 16.22
C SER A 170 -2.40 0.26 17.66
N ASP A 171 -1.31 1.00 17.93
CA ASP A 171 -1.02 1.58 19.24
C ASP A 171 -1.28 3.10 19.22
N PRO A 172 -2.12 3.65 20.11
CA PRO A 172 -2.46 5.07 20.15
C PRO A 172 -1.29 6.04 20.36
N MET A 173 -0.16 5.57 20.91
CA MET A 173 1.04 6.39 21.11
C MET A 173 2.03 6.30 19.96
N CYS A 174 1.81 5.40 18.98
CA CYS A 174 2.76 5.18 17.90
C CYS A 174 2.56 6.22 16.78
N PRO A 175 3.59 7.04 16.43
CA PRO A 175 3.48 8.03 15.36
C PRO A 175 3.11 7.42 14.00
N HIS A 176 3.63 6.23 13.69
CA HIS A 176 3.28 5.52 12.45
C HIS A 176 1.83 5.00 12.47
N CYS A 177 1.32 4.57 13.62
CA CYS A 177 -0.09 4.18 13.77
C CYS A 177 -1.02 5.38 13.59
N ARG A 178 -0.65 6.55 14.14
CA ARG A 178 -1.36 7.80 13.90
C ARG A 178 -1.34 8.22 12.43
N ASN A 179 -0.20 8.05 11.76
CA ASN A 179 -0.12 8.30 10.32
C ASN A 179 -1.06 7.37 9.54
N GLU A 180 -1.06 6.07 9.83
CA GLU A 180 -1.98 5.11 9.20
C GLU A 180 -3.45 5.46 9.45
N LEU A 181 -3.80 5.92 10.66
CA LEU A 181 -5.15 6.42 10.95
C LEU A 181 -5.52 7.63 10.07
N GLY A 182 -4.55 8.48 9.72
CA GLY A 182 -4.75 9.58 8.76
C GLY A 182 -5.19 9.11 7.37
N HIS A 183 -4.85 7.87 6.99
CA HIS A 183 -5.25 7.24 5.72
C HIS A 183 -6.54 6.42 5.83
N ILE A 184 -7.23 6.43 6.98
CA ILE A 184 -8.36 5.52 7.22
C ILE A 184 -9.49 5.69 6.20
N GLN A 185 -9.75 6.92 5.73
CA GLN A 185 -10.79 7.17 4.73
C GLN A 185 -10.46 6.56 3.37
N GLU A 186 -9.17 6.46 3.02
CA GLU A 186 -8.72 5.78 1.81
C GLU A 186 -8.89 4.27 1.95
N ARG A 187 -8.52 3.71 3.11
CA ARG A 187 -8.74 2.28 3.42
C ARG A 187 -10.22 1.90 3.33
N LEU A 188 -11.10 2.75 3.85
CA LEU A 188 -12.54 2.50 3.84
C LEU A 188 -13.18 2.52 2.46
N LYS A 189 -12.51 3.05 1.42
CA LYS A 189 -12.98 2.92 0.03
C LYS A 189 -12.83 1.48 -0.49
N GLU A 190 -11.89 0.72 0.07
CA GLU A 190 -11.46 -0.57 -0.46
C GLU A 190 -11.78 -1.74 0.48
N ALA A 191 -12.00 -1.48 1.77
CA ALA A 191 -12.27 -2.51 2.78
C ALA A 191 -13.18 -2.02 3.91
N ASN A 192 -13.82 -2.94 4.61
CA ASN A 192 -14.20 -2.74 6.00
C ASN A 192 -12.94 -2.82 6.85
N VAL A 193 -12.79 -1.93 7.82
CA VAL A 193 -11.61 -1.90 8.69
C VAL A 193 -11.98 -2.38 10.10
N HIS A 194 -11.19 -3.32 10.61
CA HIS A 194 -11.30 -3.90 11.93
C HIS A 194 -10.06 -3.53 12.74
N MET A 195 -10.17 -2.49 13.57
CA MET A 195 -9.03 -2.05 14.37
C MET A 195 -8.98 -2.80 15.70
N VAL A 196 -7.79 -3.29 16.05
CA VAL A 196 -7.47 -3.89 17.35
C VAL A 196 -6.43 -3.00 18.01
N LEU A 197 -6.83 -2.34 19.09
CA LEU A 197 -5.92 -1.46 19.82
C LEU A 197 -4.99 -2.28 20.71
N VAL A 198 -3.76 -1.84 20.87
CA VAL A 198 -2.77 -2.47 21.76
C VAL A 198 -1.99 -1.43 22.54
N GLY A 199 -1.42 -1.85 23.66
CA GLY A 199 -0.54 -1.03 24.50
C GLY A 199 0.93 -1.45 24.43
N PHE A 200 1.50 -1.59 23.23
CA PHE A 200 2.90 -1.99 23.03
C PHE A 200 3.90 -0.95 23.54
N LEU A 201 3.54 0.34 23.52
CA LEU A 201 4.43 1.43 23.95
C LEU A 201 4.25 1.83 25.42
N GLY A 202 3.51 1.04 26.21
CA GLY A 202 3.48 1.15 27.67
C GLY A 202 2.15 1.64 28.25
N SER A 203 2.21 2.19 29.47
CA SER A 203 1.03 2.53 30.27
C SER A 203 0.13 3.56 29.60
N GLU A 204 0.70 4.60 28.99
CA GLU A 204 -0.08 5.63 28.30
C GLU A 204 -0.85 5.07 27.10
N SER A 205 -0.25 4.16 26.33
CA SER A 205 -0.94 3.46 25.24
C SER A 205 -2.12 2.64 25.76
N ASN A 206 -1.95 1.92 26.87
CA ASN A 206 -3.03 1.16 27.49
C ASN A 206 -4.18 2.07 27.93
N LEU A 207 -3.86 3.21 28.56
CA LEU A 207 -4.86 4.20 28.98
C LEU A 207 -5.60 4.77 27.77
N LYS A 208 -4.89 5.24 26.73
CA LYS A 208 -5.52 5.80 25.54
C LYS A 208 -6.39 4.79 24.81
N ALA A 209 -5.94 3.54 24.68
CA ALA A 209 -6.72 2.48 24.08
C ALA A 209 -8.00 2.21 24.88
N ALA A 210 -7.91 2.17 26.21
CA ALA A 210 -9.05 1.98 27.09
C ALA A 210 -10.05 3.14 27.01
N VAL A 211 -9.58 4.41 26.95
CA VAL A 211 -10.43 5.59 26.68
C VAL A 211 -11.19 5.42 25.37
N ILE A 212 -10.50 5.03 24.29
CA ILE A 212 -11.15 4.83 22.99
C ILE A 212 -12.23 3.76 23.10
N LEU A 213 -11.93 2.59 23.67
CA LEU A 213 -12.90 1.48 23.80
C LEU A 213 -14.13 1.86 24.63
N LYS A 214 -13.96 2.73 25.65
CA LYS A 214 -15.05 3.30 26.44
C LYS A 214 -15.89 4.29 25.63
N GLU A 215 -15.25 5.27 24.99
CA GLU A 215 -15.94 6.33 24.24
C GLU A 215 -16.63 5.80 22.98
N ILE A 216 -15.99 4.85 22.27
CA ILE A 216 -16.44 4.38 20.96
C ILE A 216 -17.78 3.64 21.00
N LYS A 217 -18.13 3.05 22.14
CA LYS A 217 -19.44 2.43 22.39
C LYS A 217 -20.61 3.42 22.29
N ARG A 218 -20.33 4.72 22.43
CA ARG A 218 -21.34 5.80 22.32
C ARG A 218 -21.52 6.28 20.88
N ALA A 219 -20.57 5.98 19.98
CA ALA A 219 -20.65 6.40 18.59
C ALA A 219 -21.60 5.52 17.78
N ARG A 220 -22.52 6.15 17.05
CA ARG A 220 -23.58 5.45 16.30
C ARG A 220 -23.15 5.04 14.89
N ASN A 221 -22.11 5.65 14.33
CA ASN A 221 -21.70 5.44 12.94
C ASN A 221 -20.16 5.46 12.81
N THR A 222 -19.66 5.03 11.64
CA THR A 222 -18.22 4.96 11.33
C THR A 222 -17.52 6.29 11.52
N GLN A 223 -18.11 7.42 11.09
CA GLN A 223 -17.47 8.72 11.22
C GLN A 223 -17.28 9.14 12.68
N GLY A 224 -18.29 8.96 13.52
CA GLY A 224 -18.18 9.25 14.95
C GLY A 224 -17.13 8.39 15.65
N LYS A 225 -16.93 7.15 15.19
CA LYS A 225 -15.83 6.30 15.68
C LYS A 225 -14.46 6.84 15.27
N ILE A 226 -14.32 7.28 14.02
CA ILE A 226 -13.09 7.90 13.49
C ILE A 226 -12.77 9.20 14.23
N ASP A 227 -13.77 10.02 14.53
CA ASP A 227 -13.58 11.28 15.26
C ASP A 227 -13.04 11.03 16.67
N ILE A 228 -13.54 10.00 17.36
CA ILE A 228 -13.01 9.56 18.67
C ILE A 228 -11.57 9.07 18.54
N LEU A 229 -11.28 8.23 17.55
CA LEU A 229 -9.93 7.75 17.28
C LEU A 229 -8.96 8.92 17.06
N ASN A 230 -9.31 9.87 16.17
CA ASN A 230 -8.48 11.04 15.88
C ASN A 230 -8.26 11.92 17.11
N LYS A 231 -9.32 12.17 17.89
CA LYS A 231 -9.24 12.94 19.13
C LYS A 231 -8.23 12.32 20.10
N VAL A 232 -8.29 11.01 20.33
CA VAL A 232 -7.44 10.34 21.34
C VAL A 232 -6.02 10.07 20.84
N TYR A 233 -5.84 9.81 19.54
CA TYR A 233 -4.51 9.65 18.91
C TYR A 233 -3.73 10.97 18.78
N ALA A 234 -4.40 12.12 18.94
CA ALA A 234 -3.72 13.41 18.92
C ALA A 234 -2.63 13.46 20.00
N SER A 235 -1.46 14.00 19.67
CA SER A 235 -0.35 14.11 20.64
C SER A 235 -0.67 15.02 21.82
N ALA A 236 -1.56 15.99 21.61
CA ALA A 236 -2.02 16.91 22.66
C ALA A 236 -3.09 16.28 23.58
N PHE A 237 -3.60 15.08 23.25
CA PHE A 237 -4.58 14.42 24.09
C PHE A 237 -3.89 13.79 25.30
N HIS A 238 -4.32 14.23 26.49
CA HIS A 238 -3.94 13.62 27.76
C HIS A 238 -5.10 12.76 28.25
N SER A 239 -4.81 11.49 28.57
CA SER A 239 -5.84 10.56 29.03
C SER A 239 -6.47 11.06 30.33
N PRO A 240 -7.81 11.14 30.40
CA PRO A 240 -8.47 11.46 31.65
C PRO A 240 -8.23 10.36 32.69
N THR A 241 -8.28 10.73 33.97
CA THR A 241 -8.08 9.83 35.11
C THR A 241 -9.30 8.94 35.40
N ASP A 242 -10.36 9.02 34.60
CA ASP A 242 -11.66 8.37 34.83
C ASP A 242 -11.84 7.02 34.10
N VAL A 243 -10.76 6.41 33.64
CA VAL A 243 -10.77 5.06 33.04
C VAL A 243 -10.68 4.02 34.15
N SER A 244 -11.55 3.01 34.11
CA SER A 244 -11.53 1.95 35.11
C SER A 244 -10.35 1.00 34.92
N ASP A 245 -9.82 0.44 36.02
CA ASP A 245 -8.77 -0.59 35.97
C ASP A 245 -9.18 -1.77 35.09
N LYS A 246 -10.47 -2.10 35.03
CA LYS A 246 -11.01 -3.18 34.20
C LYS A 246 -10.78 -2.92 32.70
N GLU A 247 -11.04 -1.70 32.23
CA GLU A 247 -10.86 -1.35 30.80
C GLU A 247 -9.38 -1.38 30.43
N VAL A 248 -8.50 -0.93 31.33
CA VAL A 248 -7.05 -1.01 31.13
C VAL A 248 -6.56 -2.46 31.10
N GLN A 249 -7.06 -3.31 32.01
CA GLN A 249 -6.72 -4.74 32.05
C GLN A 249 -7.17 -5.48 30.79
N GLU A 250 -8.32 -5.13 30.23
CA GLU A 250 -8.80 -5.70 28.97
C GLU A 250 -7.82 -5.42 27.82
N VAL A 251 -7.33 -4.18 27.69
CA VAL A 251 -6.30 -3.83 26.71
C VAL A 251 -5.02 -4.61 26.94
N GLN A 252 -4.56 -4.70 28.19
CA GLN A 252 -3.34 -5.44 28.53
C GLN A 252 -3.47 -6.93 28.20
N GLN A 253 -4.64 -7.53 28.44
CA GLN A 253 -4.90 -8.93 28.14
C GLN A 253 -4.86 -9.18 26.62
N VAL A 254 -5.56 -8.37 25.82
CA VAL A 254 -5.52 -8.49 24.35
C VAL A 254 -4.10 -8.28 23.82
N THR A 255 -3.40 -7.26 24.32
CA THR A 255 -2.00 -6.96 23.99
C THR A 255 -1.10 -8.17 24.27
N LYS A 256 -1.22 -8.77 25.45
CA LYS A 256 -0.45 -9.96 25.85
C LYS A 256 -0.76 -11.16 24.97
N SER A 257 -2.04 -11.41 24.66
CA SER A 257 -2.45 -12.52 23.79
C SER A 257 -1.88 -12.39 22.39
N ILE A 258 -1.89 -11.18 21.81
CA ILE A 258 -1.28 -10.91 20.49
C ILE A 258 0.23 -11.15 20.54
N LEU A 259 0.94 -10.63 21.55
CA LEU A 259 2.39 -10.83 21.69
C LEU A 259 2.76 -12.30 21.89
N ALA A 260 1.92 -13.08 22.59
CA ALA A 260 2.17 -14.50 22.84
C ALA A 260 2.20 -15.33 21.54
N THR A 261 1.50 -14.89 20.48
CA THR A 261 1.54 -15.57 19.16
C THR A 261 2.88 -15.44 18.46
N LYS A 262 3.67 -14.39 18.78
CA LYS A 262 4.91 -14.01 18.08
C LYS A 262 4.74 -13.69 16.58
N LEU A 263 3.51 -13.63 16.08
CA LEU A 263 3.20 -13.32 14.68
C LEU A 263 3.30 -11.82 14.39
N VAL A 264 2.97 -11.00 15.38
CA VAL A 264 2.98 -9.53 15.30
C VAL A 264 4.19 -9.00 16.05
N LYS A 265 5.14 -8.43 15.31
CA LYS A 265 6.41 -7.92 15.85
C LYS A 265 6.47 -6.40 15.97
N GLY A 266 5.44 -5.69 15.50
CA GLY A 266 5.39 -4.23 15.48
C GLY A 266 4.03 -3.73 15.01
N VAL A 267 3.84 -2.42 15.10
CA VAL A 267 2.60 -1.72 14.70
C VAL A 267 2.93 -0.43 13.91
N PRO A 268 2.07 0.01 12.98
CA PRO A 268 0.79 -0.60 12.62
C PRO A 268 0.98 -1.92 11.86
N PHE A 269 0.23 -2.96 12.22
CA PHE A 269 0.23 -4.25 11.51
C PHE A 269 -1.07 -4.40 10.76
N LEU A 270 -0.98 -4.38 9.43
CA LEU A 270 -2.12 -4.49 8.53
C LEU A 270 -2.24 -5.91 7.99
N TYR A 271 -3.43 -6.49 8.03
CA TYR A 271 -3.69 -7.82 7.51
C TYR A 271 -5.05 -7.88 6.83
N GLU A 272 -5.07 -8.23 5.55
CA GLU A 272 -6.32 -8.56 4.86
C GLU A 272 -6.76 -9.94 5.30
N TYR A 273 -7.92 -10.02 5.96
CA TYR A 273 -8.45 -11.29 6.44
C TYR A 273 -8.78 -12.16 5.24
N ARG A 274 -8.18 -13.35 5.19
CA ARG A 274 -8.43 -14.32 4.14
C ARG A 274 -9.34 -15.39 4.71
N GLY A 275 -10.47 -15.65 4.07
CA GLY A 275 -11.24 -16.86 4.40
C GLY A 275 -10.33 -18.09 4.33
N THR A 276 -10.61 -19.13 5.11
CA THR A 276 -9.83 -20.38 5.07
C THR A 276 -9.60 -20.79 3.61
N PRO A 277 -8.34 -21.06 3.20
CA PRO A 277 -8.08 -21.55 1.86
C PRO A 277 -8.96 -22.77 1.63
N LYS A 278 -9.82 -22.72 0.62
CA LYS A 278 -10.44 -23.96 0.13
C LYS A 278 -9.29 -24.78 -0.43
N VAL A 279 -8.83 -25.77 0.33
CA VAL A 279 -7.92 -26.80 -0.16
C VAL A 279 -8.55 -27.33 -1.44
N GLN A 280 -7.99 -26.96 -2.59
CA GLN A 280 -8.39 -27.54 -3.86
C GLN A 280 -8.03 -29.02 -3.75
N GLY A 281 -9.06 -29.86 -3.80
CA GLY A 281 -8.98 -31.26 -3.43
C GLY A 281 -7.76 -31.93 -4.03
N ALA A 282 -6.95 -32.53 -3.16
CA ALA A 282 -5.99 -33.53 -3.56
C ALA A 282 -6.77 -34.59 -4.35
N LYS A 283 -6.54 -34.62 -5.67
CA LYS A 283 -6.99 -35.72 -6.51
C LYS A 283 -6.21 -36.93 -6.03
N ALA A 284 -6.85 -37.78 -5.25
CA ALA A 284 -6.38 -39.12 -5.00
C ALA A 284 -6.17 -39.77 -6.38
N THR A 285 -4.92 -40.15 -6.64
CA THR A 285 -4.61 -41.06 -7.74
C THR A 285 -4.61 -42.44 -7.12
N ASP A 286 -5.58 -43.24 -7.54
CA ASP A 286 -5.59 -44.70 -7.36
C ASP A 286 -4.47 -45.34 -8.19
#